data_AF-A0A1Y1ZHV9-F1
#
_entry.id   AF-A0A1Y1ZHV9-F1
#
_cell.length_a   1.000
_cell.length_b   1.000
_cell.length_c   1.000
_cell.angle_alpha   90.00
_cell.angle_beta   90.00
_cell.angle_gamma   90.00
#
_symmetry.space_group_name_H-M   'P 1'
#
loop_
_entity.id
_entity.type
_entity.pdbx_description
1 polymer ?
#
loop_
_entity_poly.entity_id
_entity_poly.type
_entity_poly.pdbx_seq_one_letter_code
_entity_poly.pdbx_strand_id
1 'polypeptide(L)'
;MRLLLPTPLLSILLTLILPTLTLSSPSPQLVSEDLIHLLPHHVLFLRQLNDLQTFSGNLGGVPASPITNSGDSKRPFEVDGSTFTDFKSAAQRSCDNQSNGCSKAANANGGSKGGLKVQDCDKQKQDCNSAQSNAKVQDFNTAVQSQNIGPDPQFPDFDLICEA
;
A
#
# COMPACT_ATOMS: atom_id res chain seq x y z
N MET A 1 29.22 78.42 20.81
CA MET A 1 27.74 78.43 20.92
C MET A 1 27.22 77.28 20.08
N ARG A 2 26.89 76.15 20.73
CA ARG A 2 26.38 74.93 20.07
C ARG A 2 24.88 75.11 19.83
N LEU A 3 24.46 75.08 18.57
CA LEU A 3 23.05 75.00 18.20
C LEU A 3 22.75 73.54 17.82
N LEU A 4 22.00 72.85 18.69
CA LEU A 4 21.37 71.56 18.43
C LEU A 4 19.96 71.83 17.89
N LEU A 5 19.61 71.30 16.72
CA LEU A 5 18.23 71.17 16.25
C LEU A 5 17.95 69.73 15.75
N PRO A 6 16.69 69.27 15.83
CA PRO A 6 16.35 67.85 15.96
C PRO A 6 16.08 67.15 14.64
N THR A 7 16.25 65.83 14.66
CA THR A 7 15.92 64.86 13.61
C THR A 7 14.40 64.75 13.39
N PRO A 8 13.89 64.83 12.16
CA PRO A 8 12.57 64.31 11.85
C PRO A 8 12.68 62.98 11.10
N LEU A 9 12.10 61.96 11.74
CA LEU A 9 11.17 61.01 11.11
C LEU A 9 11.65 60.39 9.79
N LEU A 10 12.61 59.46 9.91
CA LEU A 10 12.83 58.46 8.87
C LEU A 10 11.62 57.51 8.86
N SER A 11 10.82 57.60 7.81
CA SER A 11 9.62 56.82 7.54
C SER A 11 9.82 55.32 7.77
N ILE A 12 9.14 54.79 8.79
CA ILE A 12 8.92 53.36 8.98
C ILE A 12 7.83 52.96 7.97
N LEU A 13 8.24 52.63 6.74
CA LEU A 13 7.41 51.90 5.80
C LEU A 13 7.40 50.43 6.23
N LEU A 14 6.60 50.13 7.25
CA LEU A 14 6.30 48.77 7.68
C LEU A 14 5.52 48.09 6.56
N THR A 15 6.20 47.24 5.80
CA THR A 15 5.59 46.36 4.82
C THR A 15 4.53 45.52 5.51
N LEU A 16 3.27 45.80 5.19
CA LEU A 16 2.12 45.01 5.59
C LEU A 16 2.13 43.70 4.76
N ILE A 17 3.05 42.80 5.10
CA ILE A 17 3.06 41.44 4.56
C ILE A 17 1.97 40.70 5.36
N LEU A 18 0.73 40.75 4.86
CA LEU A 18 -0.31 39.83 5.33
C LEU A 18 0.25 38.42 5.13
N PRO A 19 0.35 37.57 6.17
CA PRO A 19 0.53 36.15 5.94
C PRO A 19 -0.76 35.71 5.26
N THR A 20 -0.70 35.50 3.95
CA THR A 20 -1.71 34.72 3.25
C THR A 20 -1.68 33.35 3.90
N LEU A 21 -2.61 33.12 4.83
CA LEU A 21 -2.94 31.79 5.33
C LEU A 21 -3.50 31.03 4.14
N THR A 22 -2.62 30.44 3.34
CA THR A 22 -2.99 29.39 2.42
C THR A 22 -3.51 28.26 3.30
N LEU A 23 -4.84 28.07 3.33
CA LEU A 23 -5.42 26.83 3.81
C LEU A 23 -4.90 25.72 2.88
N SER A 24 -3.76 25.13 3.24
CA SER A 24 -3.37 23.85 2.68
C SER A 24 -4.44 22.86 3.11
N SER A 25 -5.20 22.33 2.14
CA SER A 25 -6.12 21.23 2.39
C SER A 25 -5.38 20.16 3.21
N PRO A 26 -5.95 19.67 4.33
CA PRO A 26 -5.29 18.63 5.11
C PRO A 26 -5.06 17.41 4.22
N SER A 27 -3.84 16.88 4.25
CA SER A 27 -3.52 15.62 3.58
C SER A 27 -4.51 14.54 4.03
N PRO A 28 -5.01 13.67 3.13
CA PRO A 28 -5.90 12.58 3.52
C PRO A 28 -5.24 11.71 4.59
N GLN A 29 -6.01 11.29 5.59
CA GLN A 29 -5.49 10.54 6.73
C GLN A 29 -5.12 9.12 6.32
N LEU A 30 -4.01 8.60 6.87
CA LEU A 30 -3.64 7.18 6.81
C LEU A 30 -4.61 6.39 7.69
N VAL A 31 -5.26 5.39 7.11
CA VAL A 31 -6.25 4.56 7.78
C VAL A 31 -5.89 3.09 7.56
N SER A 32 -5.87 2.32 8.64
CA SER A 32 -5.73 0.87 8.59
C SER A 32 -7.02 0.24 8.06
N GLU A 33 -6.89 -0.86 7.34
CA GLU A 33 -8.00 -1.67 6.79
C GLU A 33 -9.22 -1.78 7.72
N ASP A 34 -8.97 -2.13 8.99
CA ASP A 34 -10.00 -2.44 9.97
C ASP A 34 -10.83 -1.21 10.39
N LEU A 35 -10.31 -0.01 10.17
CA LEU A 35 -10.93 1.26 10.57
C LEU A 35 -11.65 1.94 9.39
N ILE A 36 -11.49 1.45 8.16
CA ILE A 36 -12.09 2.05 6.96
C ILE A 36 -13.63 2.10 7.09
N HIS A 37 -14.25 1.06 7.66
CA HIS A 37 -15.71 1.00 7.85
C HIS A 37 -16.26 2.05 8.84
N LEU A 38 -15.40 2.69 9.63
CA LEU A 38 -15.78 3.69 10.63
C LEU A 38 -15.57 5.12 10.12
N LEU A 39 -15.02 5.29 8.91
CA LEU A 39 -14.82 6.60 8.32
C LEU A 39 -16.15 7.21 7.88
N PRO A 40 -16.29 8.54 7.98
CA PRO A 40 -17.44 9.22 7.40
C PRO A 40 -17.50 8.93 5.90
N HIS A 41 -18.71 8.66 5.42
CA HIS A 41 -18.96 8.47 4.00
C HIS A 41 -18.55 9.77 3.26
N HIS A 42 -17.95 9.65 2.08
CA HIS A 42 -17.41 10.75 1.25
C HIS A 42 -16.01 11.29 1.63
N VAL A 43 -15.32 10.69 2.61
CA VAL A 43 -13.95 11.11 2.97
C VAL A 43 -12.92 10.33 2.16
N LEU A 44 -12.00 11.05 1.50
CA LEU A 44 -10.83 10.44 0.90
C LEU A 44 -9.84 10.03 1.98
N PHE A 45 -9.34 8.80 1.90
CA PHE A 45 -8.36 8.25 2.81
C PHE A 45 -7.19 7.61 2.08
N LEU A 46 -6.12 7.40 2.85
CA LEU A 46 -4.93 6.70 2.46
C LEU A 46 -4.95 5.33 3.12
N ARG A 47 -5.08 4.26 2.35
CA ARG A 47 -5.05 2.90 2.90
C ARG A 47 -3.63 2.40 3.00
N GLN A 48 -3.26 1.90 4.17
CA GLN A 48 -2.02 1.16 4.36
C GLN A 48 -2.30 -0.34 4.18
N LEU A 49 -1.55 -0.99 3.29
CA LEU A 49 -1.70 -2.43 3.06
C LEU A 49 -1.06 -3.22 4.20
N ASN A 50 -1.80 -4.20 4.73
CA ASN A 50 -1.30 -5.16 5.71
C ASN A 50 -0.61 -6.36 5.05
N ASP A 51 -0.95 -6.64 3.79
CA ASP A 51 -0.36 -7.69 2.96
C ASP A 51 -0.01 -7.11 1.58
N LEU A 52 1.25 -7.25 1.17
CA LEU A 52 1.72 -6.81 -0.15
C LEU A 52 1.65 -7.91 -1.22
N GLN A 53 1.19 -9.12 -0.86
CA GLN A 53 0.94 -10.18 -1.82
C GLN A 53 -0.36 -9.93 -2.60
N THR A 54 -0.25 -9.83 -3.91
CA THR A 54 -1.35 -9.47 -4.83
C THR A 54 -1.86 -10.66 -5.65
N PHE A 55 -1.10 -11.76 -5.69
CA PHE A 55 -1.46 -12.94 -6.45
C PHE A 55 -2.44 -13.83 -5.68
N SER A 56 -3.62 -14.04 -6.25
CA SER A 56 -4.72 -14.81 -5.63
C SER A 56 -4.86 -16.26 -6.13
N GLY A 57 -4.10 -16.66 -7.15
CA GLY A 57 -4.12 -18.04 -7.65
C GLY A 57 -3.66 -19.05 -6.59
N ASN A 58 -4.31 -20.20 -6.51
CA ASN A 58 -4.17 -21.13 -5.40
C ASN A 58 -4.33 -22.62 -5.79
N LEU A 59 -3.78 -23.04 -6.93
CA LEU A 59 -3.75 -24.44 -7.37
C LEU A 59 -3.32 -25.37 -6.23
N GLY A 60 -4.03 -26.49 -6.10
CA GLY A 60 -3.86 -27.41 -4.97
C GLY A 60 -4.42 -26.90 -3.64
N GLY A 61 -5.19 -25.80 -3.64
CA GLY A 61 -5.74 -25.18 -2.44
C GLY A 61 -4.71 -24.40 -1.61
N VAL A 62 -3.57 -24.06 -2.20
CA VAL A 62 -2.46 -23.40 -1.50
C VAL A 62 -2.30 -21.97 -2.01
N PRO A 63 -2.69 -20.95 -1.23
CA PRO A 63 -2.44 -19.55 -1.58
C PRO A 63 -0.96 -19.18 -1.37
N ALA A 64 -0.55 -18.04 -1.93
CA ALA A 64 0.74 -17.45 -1.60
C ALA A 64 0.73 -16.89 -0.17
N SER A 65 1.85 -17.03 0.53
CA SER A 65 1.97 -16.54 1.91
C SER A 65 1.90 -15.02 1.92
N PRO A 66 1.27 -14.40 2.93
CA PRO A 66 1.20 -12.94 3.01
C PRO A 66 2.61 -12.35 3.20
N ILE A 67 2.80 -11.14 2.68
CA ILE A 67 3.99 -10.31 2.88
C ILE A 67 3.59 -9.19 3.82
N THR A 68 3.88 -9.36 5.11
CA THR A 68 3.46 -8.45 6.17
C THR A 68 4.60 -7.57 6.65
N ASN A 69 4.27 -6.53 7.41
CA ASN A 69 5.27 -5.70 8.07
C ASN A 69 5.83 -6.44 9.29
N SER A 70 7.15 -6.63 9.35
CA SER A 70 7.83 -7.32 10.47
C SER A 70 7.96 -6.46 11.73
N GLY A 71 7.79 -5.14 11.61
CA GLY A 71 8.10 -4.16 12.65
C GLY A 71 9.59 -3.81 12.78
N ASP A 72 10.50 -4.52 12.11
CA ASP A 72 11.93 -4.21 12.06
C ASP A 72 12.24 -3.32 10.84
N SER A 73 12.62 -2.07 11.08
CA SER A 73 12.97 -1.12 10.01
C SER A 73 14.15 -1.55 9.14
N LYS A 74 15.03 -2.45 9.61
CA LYS A 74 16.14 -3.00 8.82
C LYS A 74 15.71 -4.18 7.94
N ARG A 75 14.63 -4.86 8.30
CA ARG A 75 14.10 -6.04 7.60
C ARG A 75 12.57 -5.98 7.56
N PRO A 76 11.99 -4.97 6.90
CA PRO A 76 10.59 -4.59 7.11
C PRO A 76 9.58 -5.59 6.58
N PHE A 77 9.99 -6.54 5.74
CA PHE A 77 9.08 -7.54 5.16
C PHE A 77 9.18 -8.85 5.92
N GLU A 78 8.04 -9.48 6.22
CA GLU A 78 7.95 -10.81 6.81
C GLU A 78 7.09 -11.73 5.93
N VAL A 79 7.54 -12.98 5.79
CA VAL A 79 6.79 -14.06 5.15
C VAL A 79 6.98 -15.34 5.97
N ASP A 80 5.90 -15.84 6.57
CA ASP A 80 5.90 -17.03 7.42
C ASP A 80 7.04 -17.03 8.47
N GLY A 81 7.20 -15.92 9.19
CA GLY A 81 8.23 -15.72 10.22
C GLY A 81 9.66 -15.52 9.71
N SER A 82 9.89 -15.55 8.40
CA SER A 82 11.17 -15.14 7.79
C SER A 82 11.10 -13.66 7.43
N THR A 83 12.07 -12.86 7.88
CA THR A 83 12.12 -11.43 7.52
C THR A 83 13.05 -11.16 6.33
N PHE A 84 12.86 -10.06 5.61
CA PHE A 84 13.63 -9.68 4.41
C PHE A 84 13.91 -8.19 4.37
N THR A 85 15.01 -7.81 3.72
CA THR A 85 15.44 -6.42 3.54
C THR A 85 14.73 -5.70 2.40
N ASP A 86 14.20 -6.45 1.43
CA ASP A 86 13.57 -5.91 0.23
C ASP A 86 12.34 -6.74 -0.16
N PHE A 87 11.38 -6.05 -0.80
CA PHE A 87 10.11 -6.63 -1.22
C PHE A 87 10.29 -7.77 -2.21
N LYS A 88 11.22 -7.65 -3.16
CA LYS A 88 11.44 -8.66 -4.20
C LYS A 88 11.81 -10.02 -3.58
N SER A 89 12.73 -10.04 -2.62
CA SER A 89 13.13 -11.26 -1.91
C SER A 89 11.96 -11.85 -1.10
N ALA A 90 11.16 -11.01 -0.44
CA ALA A 90 9.97 -11.45 0.28
C ALA A 90 8.90 -12.04 -0.66
N ALA A 91 8.63 -11.36 -1.78
CA ALA A 91 7.69 -11.81 -2.80
C ALA A 91 8.10 -13.15 -3.41
N GLN A 92 9.39 -13.33 -3.71
CA GLN A 92 9.91 -14.62 -4.16
C GLN A 92 9.69 -15.71 -3.12
N ARG A 93 9.97 -15.43 -1.83
CA ARG A 93 9.71 -16.38 -0.74
C ARG A 93 8.25 -16.79 -0.66
N SER A 94 7.34 -15.82 -0.76
CA SER A 94 5.89 -16.02 -0.74
C SER A 94 5.43 -16.93 -1.89
N CYS A 95 5.86 -16.64 -3.12
CA CYS A 95 5.56 -17.49 -4.29
C CYS A 95 6.22 -18.88 -4.22
N ASP A 96 7.41 -18.99 -3.62
CA ASP A 96 8.08 -20.27 -3.40
C ASP A 96 7.34 -21.14 -2.38
N ASN A 97 6.83 -20.55 -1.29
CA ASN A 97 6.01 -21.25 -0.32
C ASN A 97 4.74 -21.83 -0.95
N GLN A 98 4.06 -21.03 -1.78
CA GLN A 98 2.91 -21.46 -2.56
C GLN A 98 3.25 -22.65 -3.47
N SER A 99 4.31 -22.53 -4.27
CA SER A 99 4.73 -23.55 -5.23
C SER A 99 5.09 -24.86 -4.54
N ASN A 100 5.79 -24.79 -3.41
CA ASN A 100 6.13 -25.95 -2.60
C ASN A 100 4.88 -26.63 -2.03
N GLY A 101 3.91 -25.86 -1.52
CA GLY A 101 2.65 -26.41 -1.03
C GLY A 101 1.80 -27.03 -2.16
N CYS A 102 1.69 -26.36 -3.30
CA CYS A 102 1.02 -26.88 -4.50
C CYS A 102 1.68 -28.19 -4.96
N SER A 103 3.02 -28.25 -5.02
CA SER A 103 3.75 -29.45 -5.42
C SER A 103 3.52 -30.61 -4.46
N LYS A 104 3.44 -30.34 -3.15
CA LYS A 104 3.06 -31.35 -2.15
C LYS A 104 1.64 -31.85 -2.39
N ALA A 105 0.68 -30.97 -2.69
CA ALA A 105 -0.69 -31.36 -3.02
C ALA A 105 -0.78 -32.18 -4.32
N ALA A 106 -0.03 -31.80 -5.36
CA ALA A 106 0.07 -32.57 -6.60
C ALA A 106 0.60 -33.99 -6.35
N ASN A 107 1.67 -34.10 -5.57
CA ASN A 107 2.26 -35.39 -5.21
C ASN A 107 1.32 -36.26 -4.35
N ALA A 108 0.57 -35.65 -3.43
CA ALA A 108 -0.43 -36.37 -2.62
C ALA A 108 -1.60 -36.90 -3.47
N ASN A 109 -1.96 -36.24 -4.57
CA ASN A 109 -3.02 -36.65 -5.50
C ASN A 109 -2.59 -37.70 -6.54
N GLY A 110 -1.57 -38.50 -6.25
CA GLY A 110 -1.05 -39.52 -7.15
C GLY A 110 -0.02 -39.02 -8.18
N GLY A 111 0.57 -37.84 -7.92
CA GLY A 111 1.61 -37.25 -8.76
C GLY A 111 1.11 -36.97 -10.19
N SER A 112 1.91 -37.30 -11.19
CA SER A 112 1.57 -37.06 -12.61
C SER A 112 0.34 -37.83 -13.13
N LYS A 113 -0.21 -38.77 -12.32
CA LYS A 113 -1.46 -39.49 -12.63
C LYS A 113 -2.70 -38.79 -12.07
N GLY A 114 -2.53 -37.85 -11.14
CA GLY A 114 -3.58 -36.96 -10.66
C GLY A 114 -3.89 -35.86 -11.68
N GLY A 115 -5.05 -35.22 -11.53
CA GLY A 115 -5.44 -34.08 -12.38
C GLY A 115 -4.57 -32.83 -12.19
N LEU A 116 -3.90 -32.71 -11.03
CA LEU A 116 -2.97 -31.62 -10.71
C LEU A 116 -1.53 -32.10 -10.84
N LYS A 117 -0.71 -31.40 -11.64
CA LYS A 117 0.70 -31.76 -11.87
C LYS A 117 1.64 -30.72 -11.25
N VAL A 118 2.85 -31.15 -10.89
CA VAL A 118 3.90 -30.25 -10.36
C VAL A 118 4.24 -29.13 -11.37
N GLN A 119 4.19 -29.44 -12.67
CA GLN A 119 4.40 -28.44 -13.73
C GLN A 119 3.35 -27.33 -13.73
N ASP A 120 2.12 -27.61 -13.29
CA ASP A 120 1.08 -26.58 -13.14
C ASP A 120 1.42 -25.64 -11.96
N CYS A 121 2.01 -26.19 -10.90
CA CYS A 121 2.52 -25.42 -9.75
C CYS A 121 3.71 -24.53 -10.13
N ASP A 122 4.61 -25.01 -11.00
CA ASP A 122 5.72 -24.21 -11.54
C ASP A 122 5.21 -23.06 -12.40
N LYS A 123 4.19 -23.31 -13.23
CA LYS A 123 3.54 -22.25 -13.99
C LYS A 123 2.89 -21.22 -13.06
N GLN A 124 2.16 -21.66 -12.05
CA GLN A 124 1.55 -20.75 -11.07
C GLN A 124 2.61 -19.91 -10.34
N LYS A 125 3.77 -20.48 -10.01
CA LYS A 125 4.89 -19.74 -9.43
C LYS A 125 5.38 -18.62 -10.35
N GLN A 126 5.47 -18.86 -11.66
CA GLN A 126 5.86 -17.82 -12.62
C GLN A 126 4.82 -16.70 -12.68
N ASP A 127 3.54 -17.07 -12.72
CA ASP A 127 2.43 -16.12 -12.74
C ASP A 127 2.41 -15.28 -11.42
N CYS A 128 2.68 -15.91 -10.28
CA CYS A 128 2.83 -15.26 -8.97
C CYS A 128 3.99 -14.24 -8.96
N ASN A 129 5.19 -14.67 -9.39
CA ASN A 129 6.34 -13.77 -9.46
C ASN A 129 6.11 -12.60 -10.44
N SER A 130 5.39 -12.84 -11.54
CA SER A 130 5.02 -11.80 -12.48
C SER A 130 4.05 -10.79 -11.85
N ALA A 131 3.00 -11.26 -11.17
CA ALA A 131 2.06 -10.39 -10.48
C ALA A 131 2.75 -9.52 -9.43
N GLN A 132 3.67 -10.10 -8.66
CA GLN A 132 4.43 -9.38 -7.64
C GLN A 132 5.44 -8.38 -8.24
N SER A 133 6.08 -8.73 -9.35
CA SER A 133 6.97 -7.79 -10.05
C SER A 133 6.22 -6.59 -10.61
N ASN A 134 4.92 -6.74 -10.90
CA ASN A 134 4.03 -5.68 -11.36
C ASN A 134 3.17 -5.06 -10.24
N ALA A 135 3.44 -5.39 -8.96
CA ALA A 135 2.69 -4.83 -7.85
C ALA A 135 2.90 -3.32 -7.77
N LYS A 136 1.80 -2.57 -7.64
CA LYS A 136 1.79 -1.11 -7.55
C LYS A 136 2.40 -0.58 -6.25
N VAL A 137 2.19 -1.32 -5.16
CA VAL A 137 2.71 -1.02 -3.82
C VAL A 137 3.69 -2.12 -3.44
N GLN A 138 4.91 -1.72 -3.11
CA GLN A 138 6.02 -2.63 -2.79
C GLN A 138 6.69 -2.27 -1.45
N ASP A 139 6.04 -1.44 -0.65
CA ASP A 139 6.52 -1.03 0.67
C ASP A 139 5.32 -0.68 1.57
N PHE A 140 5.55 -0.61 2.88
CA PHE A 140 4.49 -0.33 3.86
C PHE A 140 4.32 1.17 4.17
N ASN A 141 5.06 2.06 3.52
CA ASN A 141 4.99 3.51 3.72
C ASN A 141 4.13 4.19 2.64
N THR A 142 4.01 3.55 1.47
CA THR A 142 3.21 4.00 0.35
C THR A 142 1.74 3.73 0.64
N ALA A 143 1.00 4.81 0.85
CA ALA A 143 -0.44 4.78 0.97
C ALA A 143 -1.11 4.62 -0.41
N VAL A 144 -2.12 3.76 -0.48
CA VAL A 144 -3.03 3.69 -1.63
C VAL A 144 -4.05 4.82 -1.50
N GLN A 145 -4.10 5.71 -2.49
CA GLN A 145 -5.07 6.79 -2.49
C GLN A 145 -6.45 6.26 -2.90
N SER A 146 -7.45 6.52 -2.07
CA SER A 146 -8.83 6.38 -2.49
C SER A 146 -9.20 7.53 -3.43
N GLN A 147 -9.88 7.24 -4.53
CA GLN A 147 -10.47 8.21 -5.45
C GLN A 147 -11.98 8.04 -5.50
N ASN A 148 -12.71 9.14 -5.35
CA ASN A 148 -14.14 9.19 -5.58
C ASN A 148 -14.42 9.24 -7.09
N ILE A 149 -15.16 8.25 -7.60
CA ILE A 149 -15.53 8.13 -9.03
C ILE A 149 -16.98 8.57 -9.30
N GLY A 150 -17.65 9.14 -8.30
CA GLY A 150 -19.02 9.65 -8.38
C GLY A 150 -20.08 8.73 -7.77
N PRO A 151 -21.36 9.11 -7.89
CA PRO A 151 -22.47 8.40 -7.27
C PRO A 151 -22.66 6.98 -7.83
N ASP A 152 -23.04 6.04 -6.96
CA ASP A 152 -23.44 4.69 -7.34
C ASP A 152 -24.70 4.74 -8.23
N PRO A 153 -24.68 4.15 -9.44
CA PRO A 153 -25.83 4.14 -10.35
C PRO A 153 -27.11 3.51 -9.79
N GLN A 154 -26.99 2.59 -8.83
CA GLN A 154 -28.10 1.90 -8.16
C GLN A 154 -28.50 2.58 -6.85
N PHE A 155 -27.57 3.27 -6.19
CA PHE A 155 -27.80 3.96 -4.93
C PHE A 155 -27.15 5.36 -4.94
N PRO A 156 -27.80 6.36 -5.56
CA PRO A 156 -27.20 7.69 -5.80
C PRO A 156 -26.81 8.48 -4.54
N ASP A 157 -27.26 8.05 -3.37
CA ASP A 157 -26.90 8.63 -2.08
C ASP A 157 -25.52 8.15 -1.58
N PHE A 158 -24.91 7.18 -2.26
CA PHE A 158 -23.58 6.64 -1.96
C PHE A 158 -22.62 6.93 -3.10
N ASP A 159 -21.44 7.44 -2.80
CA ASP A 159 -20.36 7.57 -3.77
C ASP A 159 -19.53 6.28 -3.88
N LEU A 160 -19.17 5.93 -5.10
CA LEU A 160 -18.24 4.85 -5.40
C LEU A 160 -16.80 5.36 -5.19
N ILE A 161 -16.05 4.63 -4.36
CA ILE A 161 -14.64 4.89 -4.07
C ILE A 161 -13.80 3.79 -4.74
N CYS A 162 -12.87 4.17 -5.59
CA CYS A 162 -11.88 3.28 -6.20
C CYS A 162 -10.52 3.47 -5.55
N GLU A 163 -9.72 2.40 -5.50
CA GLU A 163 -8.31 2.47 -5.11
C GLU A 163 -7.44 2.58 -6.37
N ALA A 164 -6.52 3.56 -6.39
CA ALA A 164 -5.66 3.84 -7.54
C ALA A 164 -4.36 3.03 -7.55
#